data_AF-A0A091CA97-F1
#
_entry.id   AF-A0A091CA97-F1
#
_cell.length_a   1.000
_cell.length_b   1.000
_cell.length_c   1.000
_cell.angle_alpha   90.00
_cell.angle_beta   90.00
_cell.angle_gamma   90.00
#
_symmetry.space_group_name_H-M   'P 1'
#
loop_
_entity.id
_entity.type
_entity.pdbx_description
1 polymer ?
#
loop_
_entity_poly.entity_id
_entity_poly.type
_entity_poly.pdbx_seq_one_letter_code
_entity_poly.pdbx_strand_id
1 'polypeptide(L)'
;MVRIIDGDVLGGANGLQKDLNKFVIGAMTLEAMQRYVTPGSLMIVGNRLDAQELALKDGAAVLLTGGFDTSQANQELADQLELPILRTSYDTFTVASMINRAMRDQLIKKDILLVGDIYMSLEKTRYLTTADSIKDYRALSEASQHSRYPVVNKNRRVVGIVTAKDVLGKPDTQLIERVMTREPRRVKKRNERGFC
;
A
#
# COMPACT_ATOMS: atom_id res chain seq x y z
N MET A 1 -11.29 -13.55 2.56
CA MET A 1 -11.90 -12.59 3.49
C MET A 1 -12.14 -13.15 4.88
N VAL A 2 -12.73 -14.34 5.02
CA VAL A 2 -13.02 -15.02 6.31
C VAL A 2 -11.84 -14.99 7.30
N ARG A 3 -10.62 -15.31 6.84
CA ARG A 3 -9.39 -15.25 7.65
C ARG A 3 -8.96 -13.85 8.11
N ILE A 4 -9.37 -12.79 7.41
CA ILE A 4 -9.00 -11.41 7.76
C ILE A 4 -9.84 -10.92 8.94
N ILE A 5 -11.06 -11.44 9.08
CA ILE A 5 -12.04 -11.00 10.06
C ILE A 5 -12.26 -12.02 11.18
N ASP A 6 -11.44 -13.09 11.22
CA ASP A 6 -11.60 -14.26 12.10
C ASP A 6 -13.08 -14.71 12.22
N GLY A 7 -13.71 -14.90 11.06
CA GLY A 7 -15.15 -15.08 10.95
C GLY A 7 -15.61 -16.49 10.59
N ASP A 8 -16.92 -16.69 10.66
CA ASP A 8 -17.65 -17.89 10.24
C ASP A 8 -18.48 -17.62 8.98
N VAL A 9 -18.87 -18.70 8.29
CA VAL A 9 -19.77 -18.65 7.14
C VAL A 9 -21.13 -19.18 7.60
N LEU A 10 -22.18 -18.37 7.45
CA LEU A 10 -23.55 -18.73 7.83
C LEU A 10 -24.38 -19.23 6.64
N GLY A 11 -24.00 -18.87 5.41
CA GLY A 11 -24.68 -19.27 4.18
C GLY A 11 -23.93 -18.77 2.95
N GLY A 12 -24.30 -19.25 1.77
CA GLY A 12 -23.72 -18.84 0.49
C GLY A 12 -22.26 -19.25 0.30
N ALA A 13 -21.85 -20.40 0.86
CA ALA A 13 -20.46 -20.84 0.87
C ALA A 13 -19.85 -20.97 -0.55
N ASN A 14 -20.66 -21.32 -1.55
CA ASN A 14 -20.25 -21.40 -2.95
C ASN A 14 -19.81 -20.04 -3.52
N GLY A 15 -20.25 -18.93 -2.91
CA GLY A 15 -19.90 -17.57 -3.29
C GLY A 15 -18.58 -17.04 -2.72
N LEU A 16 -17.86 -17.81 -1.88
CA LEU A 16 -16.66 -17.32 -1.19
C LEU A 16 -15.48 -16.95 -2.11
N GLN A 17 -15.46 -17.49 -3.33
CA GLN A 17 -14.42 -17.21 -4.33
C GLN A 17 -14.76 -15.99 -5.21
N LYS A 18 -15.94 -15.40 -5.07
CA LYS A 18 -16.32 -14.19 -5.82
C LYS A 18 -15.48 -13.02 -5.34
N ASP A 19 -14.94 -12.24 -6.29
CA ASP A 19 -14.18 -11.04 -5.98
C ASP A 19 -15.12 -9.94 -5.46
N LEU A 20 -14.78 -9.41 -4.28
CA LEU A 20 -15.51 -8.33 -3.64
C LEU A 20 -14.62 -7.09 -3.62
N ASN A 21 -15.06 -6.03 -4.30
CA ASN A 21 -14.23 -4.87 -4.61
C ASN A 21 -14.74 -3.56 -3.99
N LYS A 22 -15.93 -3.57 -3.40
CA LYS A 22 -16.58 -2.41 -2.79
C LYS A 22 -17.11 -2.76 -1.42
N PHE A 23 -16.78 -1.97 -0.41
CA PHE A 23 -17.22 -2.17 0.97
C PHE A 23 -18.22 -1.09 1.36
N VAL A 24 -19.37 -1.48 1.90
CA VAL A 24 -20.47 -0.58 2.27
C VAL A 24 -20.84 -0.83 3.73
N ILE A 25 -21.00 0.23 4.53
CA ILE A 25 -21.42 0.11 5.95
C ILE A 25 -22.91 0.43 6.05
N GLY A 26 -23.71 -0.54 6.48
CA GLY A 26 -25.16 -0.48 6.59
C GLY A 26 -25.68 0.21 7.86
N ALA A 27 -25.21 1.43 8.14
CA ALA A 27 -25.64 2.21 9.32
C ALA A 27 -26.86 3.12 9.06
N MET A 28 -27.28 3.28 7.80
CA MET A 28 -28.36 4.17 7.36
C MET A 28 -29.70 3.44 7.16
N THR A 29 -30.79 4.16 6.85
CA THR A 29 -32.08 3.54 6.51
C THR A 29 -31.97 2.68 5.23
N LEU A 30 -32.93 1.77 5.00
CA LEU A 30 -32.86 0.87 3.83
C LEU A 30 -32.88 1.65 2.52
N GLU A 31 -33.73 2.68 2.42
CA GLU A 31 -33.91 3.49 1.21
C GLU A 31 -32.62 4.24 0.85
N ALA A 32 -31.90 4.73 1.86
CA ALA A 32 -30.61 5.38 1.64
C ALA A 32 -29.53 4.38 1.23
N MET A 33 -29.58 3.17 1.79
CA MET A 33 -28.61 2.11 1.57
C MET A 33 -28.57 1.64 0.11
N GLN A 34 -29.74 1.49 -0.53
CA GLN A 34 -29.88 1.04 -1.93
C GLN A 34 -28.99 1.80 -2.91
N ARG A 35 -28.71 3.08 -2.67
CA ARG A 35 -27.87 3.92 -3.54
C ARG A 35 -26.40 3.49 -3.56
N TYR A 36 -25.96 2.74 -2.55
CA TYR A 36 -24.58 2.35 -2.37
C TYR A 36 -24.33 0.86 -2.63
N VAL A 37 -25.37 0.02 -2.55
CA VAL A 37 -25.25 -1.41 -2.79
C VAL A 37 -25.22 -1.68 -4.29
N THR A 38 -24.19 -2.37 -4.74
CA THR A 38 -24.06 -2.83 -6.13
C THR A 38 -23.55 -4.27 -6.15
N PRO A 39 -23.81 -5.04 -7.22
CA PRO A 39 -23.25 -6.38 -7.35
C PRO A 39 -21.73 -6.41 -7.11
N GLY A 40 -21.25 -7.41 -6.36
CA GLY A 40 -19.84 -7.50 -5.96
C GLY A 40 -19.45 -6.64 -4.75
N SER A 41 -20.41 -5.98 -4.10
CA SER A 41 -20.17 -5.30 -2.83
C SER A 41 -20.17 -6.28 -1.66
N LEU A 42 -19.47 -5.92 -0.59
CA LEU A 42 -19.63 -6.48 0.75
C LEU A 42 -20.35 -5.47 1.64
N MET A 43 -21.57 -5.80 2.06
CA MET A 43 -22.34 -5.05 3.04
C MET A 43 -21.92 -5.44 4.46
N ILE A 44 -21.40 -4.48 5.24
CA ILE A 44 -21.07 -4.65 6.65
C ILE A 44 -22.23 -4.12 7.49
N VAL A 45 -22.91 -5.00 8.22
CA VAL A 45 -24.15 -4.68 8.94
C VAL A 45 -24.25 -5.45 10.25
N GLY A 46 -25.05 -4.95 11.20
CA GLY A 46 -25.38 -5.66 12.44
C GLY A 46 -26.60 -6.58 12.29
N ASN A 47 -27.45 -6.60 13.31
CA ASN A 47 -28.63 -7.47 13.44
C ASN A 47 -29.88 -7.01 12.66
N ARG A 48 -29.72 -6.28 11.55
CA ARG A 48 -30.84 -5.79 10.73
C ARG A 48 -31.14 -6.74 9.58
N LEU A 49 -32.06 -7.69 9.81
CA LEU A 49 -32.39 -8.75 8.85
C LEU A 49 -32.89 -8.23 7.50
N ASP A 50 -33.67 -7.15 7.52
CA ASP A 50 -34.21 -6.47 6.34
C ASP A 50 -33.09 -5.90 5.45
N ALA A 51 -32.08 -5.27 6.05
CA ALA A 51 -30.91 -4.75 5.35
C ALA A 51 -30.03 -5.88 4.78
N GLN A 52 -29.91 -7.00 5.50
CA GLN A 52 -29.20 -8.18 5.03
C GLN A 52 -29.88 -8.77 3.79
N GLU A 53 -31.21 -8.94 3.82
CA GLU A 53 -32.01 -9.44 2.70
C GLU A 53 -31.90 -8.53 1.47
N LEU A 54 -32.03 -7.20 1.67
CA LEU A 54 -31.87 -6.22 0.61
C LEU A 54 -30.49 -6.32 -0.06
N ALA A 55 -29.43 -6.42 0.74
CA ALA A 55 -28.07 -6.52 0.22
C ALA A 55 -27.89 -7.76 -0.67
N LEU A 56 -28.42 -8.92 -0.25
CA LEU A 56 -28.37 -10.14 -1.03
C LEU A 56 -29.12 -10.00 -2.36
N LYS A 57 -30.34 -9.44 -2.33
CA LYS A 57 -31.16 -9.20 -3.54
C LYS A 57 -30.46 -8.26 -4.53
N ASP A 58 -29.71 -7.29 -4.03
CA ASP A 58 -28.94 -6.35 -4.84
C ASP A 58 -27.55 -6.90 -5.27
N GLY A 59 -27.29 -8.19 -5.04
CA GLY A 59 -26.08 -8.88 -5.51
C GLY A 59 -24.85 -8.67 -4.63
N ALA A 60 -25.03 -8.22 -3.39
CA ALA A 60 -23.97 -8.00 -2.43
C ALA A 60 -23.86 -9.15 -1.43
N ALA A 61 -22.61 -9.50 -1.08
CA ALA A 61 -22.33 -10.35 0.06
C ALA A 61 -22.60 -9.59 1.37
N VAL A 62 -22.83 -10.33 2.46
CA VAL A 62 -23.15 -9.75 3.77
C VAL A 62 -22.08 -10.15 4.80
N LEU A 63 -21.65 -9.20 5.63
CA LEU A 63 -20.79 -9.40 6.78
C LEU A 63 -21.47 -8.87 8.03
N LEU A 64 -21.83 -9.79 8.92
CA LEU A 64 -22.43 -9.54 10.22
C LEU A 64 -21.37 -9.26 11.27
N THR A 65 -21.45 -8.09 11.90
CA THR A 65 -20.51 -7.65 12.96
C THR A 65 -21.15 -7.76 14.33
N GLY A 66 -20.36 -7.94 15.39
CA GLY A 66 -20.84 -8.02 16.77
C GLY A 66 -21.37 -9.40 17.18
N GLY A 67 -21.06 -10.43 16.41
CA GLY A 67 -21.43 -11.82 16.72
C GLY A 67 -22.90 -12.16 16.47
N PHE A 68 -23.63 -11.31 15.75
CA PHE A 68 -25.02 -11.58 15.41
C PHE A 68 -25.16 -12.72 14.39
N ASP A 69 -26.33 -13.36 14.43
CA ASP A 69 -26.74 -14.35 13.45
C ASP A 69 -27.72 -13.74 12.42
N THR A 70 -28.09 -14.53 11.43
CA THR A 70 -29.10 -14.20 10.43
C THR A 70 -30.27 -15.17 10.48
N SER A 71 -31.34 -14.87 9.74
CA SER A 71 -32.49 -15.76 9.64
C SER A 71 -32.20 -16.93 8.69
N GLN A 72 -32.85 -18.07 8.92
CA GLN A 72 -32.75 -19.21 8.00
C GLN A 72 -33.16 -18.84 6.56
N ALA A 73 -34.19 -18.01 6.39
CA ALA A 73 -34.60 -17.50 5.09
C ALA A 73 -33.47 -16.73 4.37
N ASN A 74 -32.69 -15.93 5.11
CA ASN A 74 -31.54 -15.23 4.54
C ASN A 74 -30.39 -16.19 4.20
N GLN A 75 -30.15 -17.23 5.00
CA GLN A 75 -29.16 -18.28 4.68
C GLN A 75 -29.54 -19.01 3.38
N GLU A 76 -30.80 -19.41 3.25
CA GLU A 76 -31.32 -20.07 2.05
C GLU A 76 -31.25 -19.15 0.82
N LEU A 77 -31.58 -17.87 0.96
CA LEU A 77 -31.44 -16.87 -0.09
C LEU A 77 -29.97 -16.70 -0.52
N ALA A 78 -29.06 -16.65 0.45
CA ALA A 78 -27.63 -16.55 0.22
C ALA A 78 -27.07 -17.78 -0.52
N ASP A 79 -27.53 -18.99 -0.17
CA ASP A 79 -27.19 -20.23 -0.87
C ASP A 79 -27.69 -20.22 -2.31
N GLN A 80 -28.95 -19.82 -2.52
CA GLN A 80 -29.56 -19.74 -3.86
C GLN A 80 -28.84 -18.74 -4.78
N LEU A 81 -28.43 -17.59 -4.25
CA LEU A 81 -27.73 -16.54 -4.99
C LEU A 81 -26.21 -16.77 -5.06
N GLU A 82 -25.71 -17.77 -4.34
CA GLU A 82 -24.29 -18.02 -4.12
C GLU A 82 -23.59 -16.73 -3.64
N LEU A 83 -24.16 -16.04 -2.66
CA LEU A 83 -23.60 -14.82 -2.06
C LEU A 83 -23.34 -15.08 -0.59
N PRO A 84 -22.09 -14.99 -0.11
CA PRO A 84 -21.78 -15.41 1.24
C PRO A 84 -22.36 -14.45 2.28
N ILE A 85 -22.93 -15.04 3.35
CA ILE A 85 -23.16 -14.37 4.62
C ILE A 85 -22.05 -14.79 5.57
N LEU A 86 -21.27 -13.82 6.01
CA LEU A 86 -20.17 -14.00 6.93
C LEU A 86 -20.54 -13.43 8.29
N ARG A 87 -20.01 -14.02 9.36
CA ARG A 87 -20.15 -13.52 10.74
C ARG A 87 -18.79 -13.29 11.36
N THR A 88 -18.67 -12.25 12.17
CA THR A 88 -17.53 -12.03 13.06
C THR A 88 -18.00 -11.48 14.40
N SER A 89 -17.29 -11.80 15.47
CA SER A 89 -17.53 -11.27 16.82
C SER A 89 -17.09 -9.81 16.97
N TYR A 90 -16.25 -9.31 16.07
CA TYR A 90 -15.77 -7.93 16.08
C TYR A 90 -16.86 -6.93 15.69
N ASP A 91 -16.78 -5.72 16.25
CA ASP A 91 -17.66 -4.60 15.91
C ASP A 91 -17.37 -4.03 14.51
N THR A 92 -18.29 -3.21 14.00
CA THR A 92 -18.20 -2.61 12.66
C THR A 92 -16.91 -1.82 12.43
N PHE A 93 -16.44 -1.05 13.41
CA PHE A 93 -15.25 -0.22 13.25
C PHE A 93 -13.98 -1.05 13.19
N THR A 94 -13.86 -2.06 14.06
CA THR A 94 -12.72 -2.99 14.07
C THR A 94 -12.63 -3.73 12.73
N VAL A 95 -13.74 -4.29 12.26
CA VAL A 95 -13.79 -5.02 10.98
C VAL A 95 -13.45 -4.12 9.79
N ALA A 96 -14.05 -2.93 9.71
CA ALA A 96 -13.77 -1.98 8.65
C ALA A 96 -12.28 -1.57 8.65
N SER A 97 -11.69 -1.39 9.83
CA SER A 97 -10.27 -1.08 9.98
C SER A 97 -9.36 -2.22 9.53
N MET A 98 -9.68 -3.46 9.89
CA MET A 98 -8.94 -4.66 9.47
C MET A 98 -8.97 -4.85 7.95
N ILE A 99 -10.15 -4.71 7.34
CA ILE A 99 -10.32 -4.79 5.88
C ILE A 99 -9.52 -3.68 5.18
N ASN A 100 -9.66 -2.43 5.63
CA ASN A 100 -8.97 -1.28 5.03
C ASN A 100 -7.44 -1.42 5.14
N ARG A 101 -6.94 -1.95 6.27
CA ARG A 101 -5.51 -2.26 6.44
C ARG A 101 -5.06 -3.39 5.51
N ALA A 102 -5.79 -4.50 5.44
CA ALA A 102 -5.43 -5.63 4.60
C ALA A 102 -5.37 -5.24 3.11
N MET A 103 -6.29 -4.40 2.64
CA MET A 103 -6.28 -3.83 1.29
C MET A 103 -5.03 -2.97 1.03
N ARG A 104 -4.67 -2.08 1.96
CA ARG A 104 -3.45 -1.27 1.86
C ARG A 104 -2.18 -2.12 1.82
N ASP A 105 -2.08 -3.12 2.69
CA ASP A 105 -0.91 -4.00 2.76
C ASP A 105 -0.74 -4.83 1.47
N GLN A 106 -1.85 -5.24 0.83
CA GLN A 106 -1.80 -5.91 -0.47
C GLN A 106 -1.32 -5.00 -1.61
N LEU A 107 -1.72 -3.73 -1.63
CA LEU A 107 -1.24 -2.76 -2.61
C LEU A 107 0.26 -2.50 -2.45
N ILE A 108 0.74 -2.33 -1.21
CA ILE A 108 2.17 -2.13 -0.90
C ILE A 108 3.02 -3.32 -1.35
N LYS A 109 2.52 -4.56 -1.20
CA LYS A 109 3.24 -5.75 -1.68
C LYS A 109 3.32 -5.86 -3.20
N LYS A 110 2.42 -5.22 -3.95
CA LYS A 110 2.46 -5.20 -5.42
C LYS A 110 3.43 -4.13 -5.94
N ASP A 111 3.59 -3.02 -5.22
CA ASP A 111 4.58 -1.97 -5.50
C ASP A 111 5.99 -2.33 -4.99
N ILE A 112 6.52 -3.48 -5.40
CA ILE A 112 7.94 -3.78 -5.19
C ILE A 112 8.74 -2.92 -6.17
N LEU A 113 9.16 -1.73 -5.75
CA LEU A 113 10.17 -0.94 -6.45
C LEU A 113 11.43 -1.80 -6.62
N LEU A 114 11.75 -2.22 -7.83
CA LEU A 114 12.98 -2.96 -8.09
C LEU A 114 14.14 -1.97 -8.03
N VAL A 115 15.32 -2.43 -7.57
CA VAL A 115 16.54 -1.60 -7.58
C VAL A 115 16.85 -1.08 -8.98
N GLY A 116 16.42 -1.79 -10.03
CA GLY A 116 16.50 -1.36 -11.42
C GLY A 116 15.67 -0.10 -11.73
N ASP A 117 14.53 0.10 -11.07
CA ASP A 117 13.61 1.21 -11.34
C ASP A 117 14.09 2.54 -10.75
N ILE A 118 14.99 2.48 -9.76
CA ILE A 118 15.68 3.64 -9.16
C ILE A 118 17.13 3.77 -9.66
N TYR A 119 17.57 2.91 -10.57
CA TYR A 119 18.94 2.90 -11.07
C TYR A 119 19.13 3.96 -12.16
N MET A 120 19.72 5.10 -11.79
CA MET A 120 20.26 6.02 -12.80
C MET A 120 21.50 5.41 -13.44
N SER A 121 21.49 5.26 -14.77
CA SER A 121 22.67 4.84 -15.54
C SER A 121 23.86 5.75 -15.22
N LEU A 122 25.08 5.19 -15.11
CA LEU A 122 26.32 5.93 -14.83
C LEU A 122 26.52 7.16 -15.73
N GLU A 123 26.06 7.11 -16.98
CA GLU A 123 26.13 8.22 -17.95
C GLU A 123 25.26 9.43 -17.60
N LYS A 124 24.19 9.21 -16.81
CA LYS A 124 23.25 10.24 -16.34
C LYS A 124 23.51 10.65 -14.88
N THR A 125 24.43 9.98 -14.20
CA THR A 125 24.76 10.28 -12.80
C THR A 125 25.68 11.50 -12.73
N ARG A 126 25.14 12.62 -12.25
CA ARG A 126 25.94 13.76 -11.83
C ARG A 126 26.62 13.42 -10.49
N TYR A 127 27.92 13.71 -10.38
CA TYR A 127 28.72 13.43 -9.20
C TYR A 127 29.65 14.61 -8.92
N LEU A 128 30.15 14.68 -7.68
CA LEU A 128 31.21 15.61 -7.29
C LEU A 128 32.49 14.82 -6.98
N THR A 129 33.64 15.48 -7.07
CA THR A 129 34.92 14.93 -6.66
C THR A 129 35.26 15.35 -5.24
N THR A 130 36.21 14.66 -4.60
CA THR A 130 36.73 15.08 -3.29
C THR A 130 37.41 16.45 -3.32
N ALA A 131 37.85 16.92 -4.49
CA ALA A 131 38.52 18.20 -4.68
C ALA A 131 37.55 19.34 -4.99
N ASP A 132 36.27 19.05 -5.22
CA ASP A 132 35.27 20.07 -5.53
C ASP A 132 34.92 20.86 -4.26
N SER A 133 34.47 22.09 -4.45
CA SER A 133 34.05 23.00 -3.39
C SER A 133 32.53 23.00 -3.19
N ILE A 134 32.05 23.62 -2.11
CA ILE A 134 30.62 23.85 -1.91
C ILE A 134 30.03 24.73 -3.01
N LYS A 135 30.82 25.65 -3.58
CA LYS A 135 30.40 26.44 -4.76
C LYS A 135 30.03 25.53 -5.94
N ASP A 136 30.86 24.52 -6.21
CA ASP A 136 30.64 23.56 -7.30
C ASP A 136 29.40 22.70 -7.03
N TYR A 137 29.17 22.32 -5.77
CA TYR A 137 27.90 21.69 -5.37
C TYR A 137 26.70 22.58 -5.68
N ARG A 138 26.74 23.87 -5.34
CA ARG A 138 25.61 24.79 -5.58
C ARG A 138 25.33 24.96 -7.07
N ALA A 139 26.38 25.13 -7.87
CA ALA A 139 26.26 25.21 -9.33
C ALA A 139 25.66 23.92 -9.92
N LEU A 140 26.11 22.75 -9.44
CA LEU A 140 25.57 21.46 -9.88
C LEU A 140 24.11 21.26 -9.43
N SER A 141 23.78 21.71 -8.22
CA SER A 141 22.43 21.73 -7.64
C SER A 141 21.47 22.57 -8.46
N GLU A 142 21.89 23.75 -8.89
CA GLU A 142 21.09 24.64 -9.71
C GLU A 142 20.89 24.07 -11.11
N ALA A 143 21.96 23.56 -11.72
CA ALA A 143 21.93 23.02 -13.08
C ALA A 143 21.14 21.71 -13.22
N SER A 144 21.14 20.85 -12.19
CA SER A 144 20.48 19.54 -12.26
C SER A 144 19.25 19.39 -11.37
N GLN A 145 18.92 20.40 -10.56
CA GLN A 145 17.79 20.40 -9.61
C GLN A 145 17.82 19.22 -8.60
N HIS A 146 18.95 18.52 -8.46
CA HIS A 146 19.12 17.48 -7.43
C HIS A 146 19.73 18.06 -6.14
N SER A 147 19.34 17.48 -5.01
CA SER A 147 19.80 17.89 -3.67
C SER A 147 20.81 16.92 -3.05
N ARG A 148 21.21 15.87 -3.78
CA ARG A 148 22.13 14.83 -3.30
C ARG A 148 23.02 14.37 -4.45
N TYR A 149 24.32 14.25 -4.18
CA TYR A 149 25.30 13.80 -5.17
C TYR A 149 26.26 12.76 -4.57
N PRO A 150 26.55 11.67 -5.30
CA PRO A 150 27.67 10.81 -4.93
C PRO A 150 28.99 11.57 -5.08
N VAL A 151 29.91 11.31 -4.16
CA VAL A 151 31.26 11.86 -4.18
C VAL A 151 32.24 10.78 -4.58
N VAL A 152 33.04 11.03 -5.62
CA VAL A 152 34.03 10.09 -6.14
C VAL A 152 35.46 10.57 -5.91
N ASN A 153 36.39 9.63 -5.80
CA ASN A 153 37.82 9.93 -5.79
C ASN A 153 38.41 9.96 -7.22
N LYS A 154 39.72 10.23 -7.32
CA LYS A 154 40.48 10.25 -8.59
C LYS A 154 40.35 8.96 -9.42
N ASN A 155 40.12 7.82 -8.76
CA ASN A 155 39.94 6.52 -9.39
C ASN A 155 38.47 6.21 -9.74
N ARG A 156 37.59 7.23 -9.74
CA ARG A 156 36.14 7.13 -9.98
C ARG A 156 35.42 6.16 -9.04
N ARG A 157 35.94 5.94 -7.83
CA ARG A 157 35.25 5.14 -6.80
C ARG A 157 34.42 6.05 -5.91
N VAL A 158 33.18 5.66 -5.65
CA VAL A 158 32.30 6.37 -4.69
C VAL A 158 32.86 6.21 -3.28
N VAL A 159 33.20 7.34 -2.67
CA VAL A 159 33.77 7.45 -1.31
C VAL A 159 32.83 8.11 -0.32
N GLY A 160 31.79 8.81 -0.81
CA GLY A 160 30.86 9.54 0.03
C GLY A 160 29.58 9.92 -0.71
N ILE A 161 28.68 10.57 0.03
CA ILE A 161 27.53 11.30 -0.51
C ILE A 161 27.49 12.68 0.13
N VAL A 162 27.15 13.70 -0.64
CA VAL A 162 26.92 15.05 -0.13
C VAL A 162 25.48 15.47 -0.42
N THR A 163 24.87 16.15 0.54
CA THR A 163 23.47 16.55 0.50
C THR A 163 23.32 18.04 0.83
N ALA A 164 22.17 18.62 0.52
CA ALA A 164 21.89 20.03 0.85
C ALA A 164 22.07 20.33 2.35
N LYS A 165 21.80 19.36 3.22
CA LYS A 165 22.01 19.48 4.67
C LYS A 165 23.49 19.58 5.04
N ASP A 166 24.36 18.89 4.30
CA ASP A 166 25.80 18.84 4.60
C ASP A 166 26.52 20.15 4.26
N VAL A 167 25.96 20.95 3.34
CA VAL A 167 26.53 22.23 2.87
C VAL A 167 25.87 23.47 3.47
N LEU A 168 24.73 23.30 4.15
CA LEU A 168 23.97 24.41 4.72
C LEU A 168 24.82 25.19 5.74
N GLY A 169 24.88 26.52 5.59
CA GLY A 169 25.63 27.40 6.48
C GLY A 169 27.15 27.31 6.39
N LYS A 170 27.70 26.59 5.40
CA LYS A 170 29.15 26.44 5.20
C LYS A 170 29.67 27.34 4.09
N PRO A 171 30.94 27.80 4.18
CA PRO A 171 31.52 28.70 3.19
C PRO A 171 31.74 27.99 1.85
N ASP A 172 31.52 28.72 0.76
CA ASP A 172 31.59 28.20 -0.60
C ASP A 172 32.98 27.64 -0.98
N THR A 173 34.04 28.11 -0.32
CA THR A 173 35.43 27.65 -0.52
C THR A 173 35.75 26.32 0.16
N GLN A 174 34.88 25.83 1.04
CA GLN A 174 35.12 24.57 1.74
C GLN A 174 35.00 23.38 0.78
N LEU A 175 35.93 22.43 0.90
CA LEU A 175 35.95 21.22 0.07
C LEU A 175 34.85 20.23 0.47
N ILE A 176 34.29 19.55 -0.54
CA ILE A 176 33.26 18.52 -0.39
C ILE A 176 33.76 17.36 0.49
N GLU A 177 35.05 17.01 0.41
CA GLU A 177 35.67 15.97 1.24
C GLU A 177 35.49 16.21 2.75
N ARG A 178 35.42 17.47 3.19
CA ARG A 178 35.28 17.84 4.61
C ARG A 178 33.84 17.81 5.11
N VAL A 179 32.87 17.74 4.21
CA VAL A 179 31.44 17.87 4.55
C VAL A 179 30.62 16.65 4.15
N MET A 180 31.11 15.82 3.23
CA MET A 180 30.41 14.63 2.78
C MET A 180 30.20 13.61 3.91
N THR A 181 29.07 12.91 3.83
CA THR A 181 28.86 11.69 4.60
C THR A 181 29.70 10.57 3.98
N ARG A 182 30.62 10.01 4.78
CA ARG A 182 31.50 8.90 4.37
C ARG A 182 30.77 7.56 4.48
N GLU A 183 31.28 6.56 3.77
CA GLU A 183 30.75 5.19 3.77
C GLU A 183 29.27 5.07 3.36
N PRO A 184 28.89 5.53 2.16
CA PRO A 184 27.54 5.32 1.68
C PRO A 184 27.27 3.82 1.58
N ARG A 185 26.05 3.39 1.93
CA ARG A 185 25.60 2.01 1.67
C ARG A 185 25.67 1.77 0.16
N ARG A 186 26.50 0.81 -0.26
CA ARG A 186 26.75 0.47 -1.66
C ARG A 186 26.08 -0.85 -1.98
N VAL A 187 25.31 -0.88 -3.07
CA VAL A 187 24.76 -2.12 -3.62
C VAL A 187 25.60 -2.48 -4.85
N LYS A 188 26.15 -3.70 -4.86
CA LYS A 188 26.81 -4.23 -6.06
C LYS A 188 25.73 -4.67 -7.04
N LYS A 189 25.90 -4.36 -8.33
CA LYS A 189 25.05 -4.93 -9.38
C LYS A 189 25.16 -6.45 -9.26
N ARG A 190 24.08 -7.13 -8.89
CA ARG A 190 24.02 -8.59 -9.00
C ARG A 190 24.03 -8.86 -10.49
N ASN A 191 25.07 -9.53 -10.98
CA ASN A 191 25.07 -9.97 -12.37
C ASN A 191 23.85 -10.87 -12.57
N GLU A 192 23.01 -10.53 -13.54
CA GLU A 192 21.95 -11.36 -14.05
C GLU A 192 22.57 -12.60 -14.69
N ARG A 193 22.93 -13.58 -13.87
CA ARG A 193 23.18 -14.95 -14.31
C ARG A 193 22.35 -15.89 -13.45
N GLY A 194 21.24 -16.29 -14.06
CA GLY A 194 20.62 -17.62 -13.96
C GLY A 194 20.28 -18.13 -12.57
N PHE A 195 18.99 -18.16 -12.26
CA PHE A 195 18.42 -19.22 -11.45
C PHE A 195 17.45 -19.99 -12.35
N CYS A 196 17.91 -21.15 -12.82
CA CYS A 196 17.05 -22.33 -12.94
C CYS A 196 16.77 -22.85 -11.52
#